data_AF-A0A550H6R4-F1
#
_entry.id   AF-A0A550H6R4-F1
#
_cell.length_a   1.000
_cell.length_b   1.000
_cell.length_c   1.000
_cell.angle_alpha   90.00
_cell.angle_beta   90.00
_cell.angle_gamma   90.00
#
_symmetry.space_group_name_H-M   'P 1'
#
loop_
_entity.id
_entity.type
_entity.pdbx_description
1 polymer ?
#
loop_
_entity_poly.entity_id
_entity_poly.type
_entity_poly.pdbx_seq_one_letter_code
_entity_poly.pdbx_strand_id
1 'polypeptide(L)'
;MPYQFTFDLSKVPLFFFSEIARISYQKGMHKTLLNTLKDIIKKFRIQEATGLNLSDAIVLLQDFIDLQAVNLIERRKFMKSQKRALLLPHCSRKYMDSRCKAFFDASIPSYTCAHCSKDCLVNKADQVAKKKGYDVYVVPGGSCILKILKENPYGG
;
A
#
# COMPACT_ATOMS: atom_id res chain seq x y z
N MET A 1 8.76 -12.46 -0.81
CA MET A 1 8.40 -11.05 -1.06
C MET A 1 8.32 -10.84 -2.57
N PRO A 2 7.45 -9.95 -3.08
CA PRO A 2 7.33 -9.71 -4.52
C PRO A 2 8.61 -9.12 -5.13
N TYR A 3 9.45 -8.45 -4.33
CA TYR A 3 10.75 -7.92 -4.73
C TYR A 3 11.90 -8.72 -4.15
N GLN A 4 13.01 -8.74 -4.91
CA GLN A 4 14.32 -9.21 -4.46
C GLN A 4 15.14 -8.10 -3.78
N PHE A 5 14.56 -6.90 -3.66
CA PHE A 5 15.19 -5.71 -3.09
C PHE A 5 14.32 -5.09 -2.00
N THR A 6 14.93 -4.25 -1.17
CA THR A 6 14.26 -3.42 -0.15
C THR A 6 14.34 -1.97 -0.55
N PHE A 7 13.38 -1.16 -0.12
CA PHE A 7 13.31 0.25 -0.46
C PHE A 7 12.64 1.03 0.66
N ASP A 8 13.01 2.31 0.78
CA ASP A 8 12.36 3.25 1.68
C ASP A 8 12.05 4.55 0.93
N LEU A 9 10.76 4.76 0.65
CA LEU A 9 10.28 5.97 -0.03
C LEU A 9 10.01 7.13 0.93
N SER A 10 10.23 6.97 2.24
CA SER A 10 9.98 8.03 3.24
C SER A 10 10.79 9.30 2.99
N LYS A 11 11.95 9.16 2.32
CA LYS A 11 12.84 10.27 1.95
C LYS A 11 12.49 10.93 0.62
N VAL A 12 11.55 10.36 -0.14
CA VAL A 12 11.17 10.87 -1.47
C VAL A 12 10.15 12.01 -1.29
N PRO A 13 10.30 13.16 -2.00
CA PRO A 13 9.39 14.30 -1.85
C PRO A 13 7.94 13.96 -2.18
N LEU A 14 6.96 14.56 -1.49
CA LEU A 14 5.54 14.33 -1.77
C LEU A 14 5.14 14.58 -3.24
N PHE A 15 5.78 15.55 -3.89
CA PHE A 15 5.54 15.88 -5.30
C PHE A 15 5.90 14.75 -6.28
N PHE A 16 6.73 13.78 -5.87
CA PHE A 16 6.97 12.57 -6.65
C PHE A 16 5.68 11.78 -6.89
N PHE A 17 4.86 11.60 -5.85
CA PHE A 17 3.63 10.81 -5.95
C PHE A 17 2.59 11.48 -6.86
N SER A 18 2.57 12.82 -6.93
CA SER A 18 1.75 13.53 -7.91
C SER A 18 2.21 13.31 -9.35
N GLU A 19 3.52 13.24 -9.61
CA GLU A 19 4.02 12.90 -10.95
C GLU A 19 3.67 11.46 -11.34
N ILE A 20 3.79 10.51 -10.41
CA ILE A 20 3.36 9.12 -10.64
C ILE A 20 1.88 9.07 -11.00
N ALA A 21 1.02 9.74 -10.23
CA ALA A 21 -0.41 9.78 -10.51
C ALA A 21 -0.73 10.42 -11.88
N ARG A 22 0.00 11.47 -12.27
CA ARG A 22 -0.15 12.13 -13.58
C ARG A 22 0.14 11.17 -14.73
N ILE A 23 1.19 10.36 -14.60
CA ILE A 23 1.58 9.37 -15.62
C ILE A 23 0.59 8.21 -15.68
N SER A 24 0.10 7.75 -14.53
CA SER A 24 -0.94 6.72 -14.48
C SER A 24 -2.22 7.12 -15.23
N TYR A 25 -2.55 8.41 -15.27
CA TYR A 25 -3.67 8.90 -16.08
C TYR A 25 -3.42 8.80 -17.59
N GLN A 26 -2.15 8.85 -18.00
CA GLN A 26 -1.73 8.79 -19.41
C GLN A 26 -1.49 7.35 -19.90
N LYS A 27 -1.75 6.34 -19.06
CA LYS A 27 -1.54 4.92 -19.41
C LYS A 27 -2.55 4.48 -20.48
N GLY A 28 -2.03 4.37 -21.69
CA GLY A 28 -2.73 4.01 -22.93
C GLY A 28 -1.89 4.26 -24.19
N MET A 29 -0.77 4.98 -24.09
CA MET A 29 0.10 5.34 -25.21
C MET A 29 1.55 4.89 -24.94
N HIS A 30 2.00 3.77 -25.50
CA HIS A 30 3.33 3.22 -25.22
C HIS A 30 4.30 3.25 -26.40
N LYS A 31 5.30 4.12 -26.25
CA LYS A 31 6.75 3.93 -26.54
C LYS A 31 7.60 4.85 -25.62
N THR A 32 7.02 5.92 -25.08
CA THR A 32 7.68 6.98 -24.29
C THR A 32 7.86 6.68 -22.79
N LEU A 33 7.17 5.68 -22.22
CA LEU A 33 7.12 5.49 -20.75
C LEU A 33 8.49 5.23 -20.11
N LEU A 34 9.36 4.42 -20.75
CA LEU A 34 10.66 4.08 -20.19
C LEU A 34 11.57 5.31 -20.04
N ASN A 35 11.53 6.22 -21.00
CA ASN A 35 12.31 7.46 -20.94
C ASN A 35 11.77 8.38 -19.84
N THR A 36 10.44 8.52 -19.75
CA THR A 36 9.79 9.27 -18.66
C THR A 36 10.16 8.70 -17.28
N LEU A 37 10.21 7.38 -17.14
CA LEU A 37 10.63 6.72 -15.90
C LEU A 37 12.08 7.05 -15.54
N LYS A 38 13.00 6.98 -16.51
CA LYS A 38 14.40 7.37 -16.29
C LYS A 38 14.53 8.82 -15.84
N ASP A 39 13.76 9.73 -16.47
CA ASP A 39 13.76 11.15 -16.10
C ASP A 39 13.25 11.37 -14.67
N ILE A 40 12.25 10.61 -14.23
CA ILE A 40 11.71 10.68 -12.86
C ILE A 40 12.71 10.16 -11.85
N ILE A 41 13.33 9.00 -12.13
CA ILE A 41 14.37 8.42 -11.27
C ILE A 41 15.48 9.44 -11.03
N LYS A 42 15.91 10.12 -12.10
CA LYS A 42 16.94 11.16 -12.03
C LYS A 42 16.46 12.42 -11.32
N LYS A 43 15.28 12.94 -11.67
CA LYS A 43 14.70 14.18 -11.11
C LYS A 43 14.50 14.09 -9.61
N PHE A 44 14.00 12.95 -9.13
CA PHE A 44 13.71 12.73 -7.72
C PHE A 44 14.83 12.02 -6.96
N ARG A 45 15.97 11.76 -7.63
CA ARG A 45 17.13 11.09 -7.03
C ARG A 45 16.74 9.82 -6.30
N ILE A 46 15.94 8.98 -6.97
CA ILE A 46 15.34 7.79 -6.36
C ILE A 46 16.43 6.82 -5.92
N GLN A 47 17.51 6.67 -6.70
CA GLN A 47 18.62 5.78 -6.36
C GLN A 47 19.32 6.24 -5.09
N GLU A 48 19.57 7.53 -4.94
CA GLU A 48 20.19 8.11 -3.75
C GLU A 48 19.27 8.06 -2.54
N ALA A 49 17.97 8.28 -2.74
CA ALA A 49 16.97 8.28 -1.67
C ALA A 49 16.72 6.86 -1.12
N THR A 50 16.72 5.85 -1.99
CA THR A 50 16.28 4.48 -1.68
C THR A 50 17.42 3.46 -1.61
N GLY A 51 18.59 3.77 -2.19
CA GLY A 51 19.69 2.83 -2.38
C GLY A 51 19.50 1.86 -3.56
N LEU A 52 18.41 1.98 -4.32
CA LEU A 52 18.11 1.08 -5.44
C LEU A 52 19.00 1.33 -6.65
N ASN A 53 19.38 0.26 -7.35
CA ASN A 53 19.94 0.38 -8.69
C ASN A 53 18.86 0.81 -9.70
N LEU A 54 19.28 1.14 -10.92
CA LEU A 54 18.36 1.68 -11.94
C LEU A 54 17.28 0.67 -12.33
N SER A 55 17.64 -0.60 -12.45
CA SER A 55 16.69 -1.66 -12.85
C SER A 55 15.60 -1.83 -11.80
N ASP A 56 15.99 -1.94 -10.52
CA ASP A 56 15.06 -2.12 -9.41
C ASP A 56 14.15 -0.90 -9.22
N ALA A 57 14.70 0.31 -9.38
CA ALA A 57 13.92 1.54 -9.35
C ALA A 57 12.87 1.56 -10.48
N ILE A 58 13.23 1.15 -11.71
CA ILE A 58 12.27 1.07 -12.82
C ILE A 58 11.11 0.12 -12.49
N VAL A 59 11.42 -1.07 -11.98
CA VAL A 59 10.40 -2.08 -11.60
C VAL A 59 9.46 -1.52 -10.53
N LEU A 60 10.03 -0.94 -9.46
CA LEU A 60 9.25 -0.32 -8.39
C LEU A 60 8.30 0.77 -8.92
N LEU A 61 8.80 1.66 -9.79
CA LEU A 61 8.00 2.74 -10.34
C LEU A 61 6.90 2.23 -11.29
N GLN A 62 7.16 1.20 -12.07
CA GLN A 62 6.15 0.58 -12.93
C GLN A 62 4.98 0.04 -12.09
N ASP A 63 5.28 -0.72 -11.04
CA ASP A 63 4.25 -1.25 -10.14
C ASP A 63 3.45 -0.14 -9.45
N PHE A 64 4.11 0.95 -9.05
CA PHE A 64 3.44 2.12 -8.49
C PHE A 64 2.49 2.79 -9.50
N ILE A 65 2.92 2.92 -10.76
CA ILE A 65 2.08 3.48 -11.82
C ILE A 65 0.88 2.57 -12.08
N ASP A 66 1.07 1.24 -12.14
CA ASP A 66 -0.01 0.26 -12.26
C ASP A 66 -1.02 0.36 -11.12
N LEU A 67 -0.56 0.38 -9.87
CA LEU A 67 -1.42 0.55 -8.70
C LEU A 67 -2.20 1.87 -8.73
N GLN A 68 -1.54 2.97 -9.08
CA GLN A 68 -2.20 4.26 -9.18
C GLN A 68 -3.21 4.32 -10.35
N ALA A 69 -2.96 3.62 -11.46
CA ALA A 69 -3.92 3.54 -12.55
C ALA A 69 -5.20 2.82 -12.10
N VAL A 70 -5.08 1.69 -11.39
CA VAL A 70 -6.22 0.99 -10.79
C VAL A 70 -6.94 1.89 -9.78
N ASN A 71 -6.21 2.57 -8.89
CA ASN A 71 -6.78 3.50 -7.92
C ASN A 71 -7.60 4.61 -8.60
N LEU A 72 -7.13 5.16 -9.74
CA LEU A 72 -7.82 6.19 -10.49
C LEU A 72 -9.12 5.67 -11.12
N ILE A 73 -9.07 4.48 -11.73
CA ILE A 73 -10.23 3.84 -12.37
C ILE A 73 -11.30 3.52 -11.32
N GLU A 74 -10.92 2.90 -10.21
CA GLU A 74 -11.85 2.47 -9.16
C GLU A 74 -12.25 3.59 -8.20
N ARG A 75 -11.59 4.77 -8.24
CA ARG A 75 -11.79 5.87 -7.29
C ARG A 75 -13.26 6.21 -7.09
N ARG A 76 -14.00 6.40 -8.20
CA ARG A 76 -15.41 6.81 -8.15
C ARG A 76 -16.28 5.76 -7.48
N LYS A 77 -16.02 4.47 -7.75
CA LYS A 77 -16.76 3.35 -7.16
C LYS A 77 -16.42 3.21 -5.67
N PHE A 78 -15.13 3.26 -5.32
CA PHE A 78 -14.66 3.22 -3.94
C PHE A 78 -15.29 4.34 -3.10
N MET A 79 -15.32 5.58 -3.59
CA MET A 79 -15.89 6.71 -2.84
C MET A 79 -17.40 6.60 -2.59
N LYS A 80 -18.13 5.84 -3.43
CA LYS A 80 -19.58 5.59 -3.28
C LYS A 80 -19.90 4.35 -2.43
N SER A 81 -18.89 3.52 -2.12
CA SER A 81 -19.08 2.31 -1.32
C SER A 81 -19.48 2.66 0.12
N GLN A 82 -20.43 1.90 0.66
CA GLN A 82 -20.92 2.06 2.04
C GLN A 82 -20.08 1.26 3.03
N LYS A 83 -19.80 -0.02 2.69
CA LYS A 83 -18.99 -0.92 3.51
C LYS A 83 -17.59 -1.02 2.92
N ARG A 84 -16.58 -0.66 3.72
CA ARG A 84 -15.17 -0.63 3.31
C ARG A 84 -14.28 -1.41 4.25
N ALA A 85 -13.28 -2.07 3.69
CA ALA A 85 -12.25 -2.77 4.48
C ALA A 85 -10.87 -2.13 4.29
N LEU A 86 -10.11 -2.06 5.38
CA LEU A 86 -8.67 -1.81 5.34
C LEU A 86 -7.92 -3.11 5.66
N LEU A 87 -7.18 -3.62 4.68
CA LEU A 87 -6.35 -4.81 4.82
C LEU A 87 -4.89 -4.38 5.01
N LEU A 88 -4.31 -4.70 6.16
CA LEU A 88 -2.93 -4.36 6.51
C LEU A 88 -2.09 -5.63 6.62
N PRO A 89 -0.87 -5.68 6.08
CA PRO A 89 -0.01 -6.84 6.25
C PRO A 89 0.50 -6.93 7.71
N HIS A 90 0.52 -8.15 8.25
CA HIS A 90 1.00 -8.36 9.62
C HIS A 90 2.45 -7.93 9.84
N CYS A 91 3.28 -7.98 8.79
CA CYS A 91 4.68 -7.55 8.80
C CYS A 91 4.85 -6.04 8.98
N SER A 92 3.81 -5.22 8.74
CA SER A 92 3.88 -3.77 8.97
C SER A 92 3.66 -3.37 10.43
N ARG A 93 3.38 -4.32 11.33
CA ARG A 93 3.35 -4.05 12.77
C ARG A 93 4.73 -3.59 13.22
N LYS A 94 4.76 -2.66 14.18
CA LYS A 94 6.04 -2.16 14.75
C LYS A 94 6.85 -3.27 15.43
N TYR A 95 6.16 -4.20 16.08
CA TYR A 95 6.76 -5.32 16.80
C TYR A 95 6.11 -6.63 16.31
N MET A 96 6.91 -7.68 16.13
CA MET A 96 6.43 -9.04 15.82
C MET A 96 6.40 -9.96 17.05
N ASP A 97 6.84 -9.45 18.19
CA ASP A 97 6.86 -10.15 19.47
C ASP A 97 5.75 -9.65 20.41
N SER A 98 5.82 -10.05 21.69
CA SER A 98 4.86 -9.74 22.74
C SER A 98 4.70 -8.25 23.05
N ARG A 99 5.56 -7.36 22.53
CA ARG A 99 5.37 -5.91 22.62
C ARG A 99 4.19 -5.45 21.75
N CYS A 100 3.85 -6.22 20.72
CA CYS A 100 2.62 -5.99 19.98
C CYS A 100 1.43 -6.55 20.76
N LYS A 101 0.42 -5.70 21.00
CA LYS A 101 -0.82 -6.08 21.69
C LYS A 101 -1.89 -6.65 20.75
N ALA A 102 -1.57 -6.84 19.47
CA ALA A 102 -2.53 -7.36 18.51
C ALA A 102 -2.85 -8.83 18.83
N PHE A 103 -4.12 -9.21 18.80
CA PHE A 103 -4.57 -10.58 19.07
C PHE A 103 -5.12 -11.20 17.79
N PHE A 104 -4.90 -12.51 17.63
CA PHE A 104 -5.34 -13.27 16.46
C PHE A 104 -6.71 -13.88 16.71
N ASP A 105 -7.61 -13.75 15.73
CA ASP A 105 -8.88 -14.46 15.70
C ASP A 105 -8.82 -15.56 14.62
N ALA A 106 -9.03 -16.82 15.01
CA ALA A 106 -8.99 -17.94 14.09
C ALA A 106 -10.27 -18.07 13.23
N SER A 107 -11.39 -17.51 13.70
CA SER A 107 -12.66 -17.51 12.94
C SER A 107 -12.50 -16.66 11.68
N ILE A 108 -11.95 -15.46 11.84
CA ILE A 108 -11.58 -14.53 10.76
C ILE A 108 -10.05 -14.40 10.78
N PRO A 109 -9.30 -15.22 10.00
CA PRO A 109 -7.87 -15.49 10.19
C PRO A 109 -7.00 -14.24 9.99
N SER A 110 -6.99 -13.40 11.02
CA SER A 110 -6.47 -12.04 11.00
C SER A 110 -6.22 -11.58 12.44
N TYR A 111 -5.37 -10.58 12.56
CA TYR A 111 -5.11 -9.91 13.82
C TYR A 111 -5.99 -8.66 13.94
N THR A 112 -6.48 -8.42 15.15
CA THR A 112 -7.07 -7.14 15.53
C THR A 112 -6.03 -6.28 16.24
N CYS A 113 -5.84 -5.04 15.79
CA CYS A 113 -4.90 -4.12 16.41
C CYS A 113 -5.44 -3.65 17.77
N ALA A 114 -4.67 -3.86 18.85
CA ALA A 114 -4.95 -3.30 20.18
C ALA A 114 -3.96 -2.18 20.59
N HIS A 115 -3.54 -1.38 19.61
CA HIS A 115 -2.89 -0.07 19.81
C HIS A 115 -1.64 -0.08 20.73
N CYS A 116 -0.64 -0.92 20.43
CA CYS A 116 0.54 -1.08 21.30
C CYS A 116 1.37 0.19 21.56
N SER A 117 1.46 1.11 20.60
CA SER A 117 2.27 2.35 20.69
C SER A 117 1.77 3.41 19.71
N LYS A 118 1.89 4.70 20.06
CA LYS A 118 1.38 5.84 19.25
C LYS A 118 2.12 6.02 17.92
N ASP A 119 3.37 5.59 17.83
CA ASP A 119 4.21 5.73 16.63
C ASP A 119 4.09 4.52 15.67
N CYS A 120 3.43 3.43 16.07
CA CYS A 120 3.15 2.28 15.21
C CYS A 120 2.24 2.67 14.02
N LEU A 121 2.69 2.40 12.79
CA LEU A 121 1.93 2.73 11.57
C LEU A 121 0.63 1.94 11.47
N VAL A 122 0.59 0.67 11.87
CA VAL A 122 -0.65 -0.14 11.91
C VAL A 122 -1.65 0.47 12.90
N ASN A 123 -1.20 0.94 14.06
CA ASN A 123 -2.07 1.63 15.01
C ASN A 123 -2.66 2.91 14.40
N LYS A 124 -1.82 3.77 13.81
CA LYS A 124 -2.27 5.00 13.15
C LYS A 124 -3.28 4.70 12.05
N ALA A 125 -3.00 3.70 11.21
CA ALA A 125 -3.88 3.29 10.11
C ALA A 125 -5.23 2.76 10.63
N ASP A 126 -5.22 1.88 11.64
CA ASP A 126 -6.44 1.34 12.28
C ASP A 126 -7.33 2.46 12.83
N GLN A 127 -6.75 3.41 13.58
CA GLN A 127 -7.52 4.53 14.13
C GLN A 127 -8.12 5.43 13.04
N VAL A 128 -7.35 5.75 12.00
CA VAL A 128 -7.85 6.58 10.88
C VAL A 128 -8.96 5.87 10.12
N ALA A 129 -8.83 4.56 9.90
CA ALA A 129 -9.80 3.76 9.17
C ALA A 129 -11.10 3.58 9.96
N LYS A 130 -11.03 3.23 11.25
CA LYS A 130 -12.21 3.10 12.11
C LYS A 130 -12.98 4.40 12.27
N LYS A 131 -12.29 5.54 12.38
CA LYS A 131 -12.93 6.88 12.37
C LYS A 131 -13.71 7.16 11.08
N LYS A 132 -13.37 6.50 9.99
CA LYS A 132 -14.07 6.57 8.70
C LYS A 132 -15.09 5.45 8.50
N GLY A 133 -15.32 4.60 9.50
CA GLY A 133 -16.26 3.48 9.45
C GLY A 133 -15.77 2.25 8.70
N TYR A 134 -14.46 2.03 8.62
CA TYR A 134 -13.88 0.90 7.89
C TYR A 134 -13.70 -0.29 8.84
N ASP A 135 -13.97 -1.50 8.34
CA ASP A 135 -13.54 -2.72 8.99
C ASP A 135 -12.04 -2.90 8.77
N VAL A 136 -11.27 -3.22 9.81
CA VAL A 136 -9.81 -3.28 9.73
C VAL A 136 -9.32 -4.68 10.05
N TYR A 137 -8.53 -5.26 9.15
CA TYR A 137 -7.94 -6.58 9.31
C TYR A 137 -6.43 -6.51 9.13
N VAL A 138 -5.69 -7.02 10.11
CA VAL A 138 -4.24 -7.19 9.97
C VAL A 138 -3.96 -8.64 9.56
N VAL A 139 -3.66 -8.86 8.28
CA VAL A 139 -3.65 -10.20 7.67
C VAL A 139 -2.24 -10.82 7.67
N PRO A 140 -2.10 -12.11 8.06
CA PRO A 140 -0.80 -12.79 8.02
C PRO A 140 -0.37 -13.15 6.59
N GLY A 141 -1.32 -13.37 5.68
CA GLY A 141 -1.06 -13.70 4.28
C GLY A 141 -2.26 -13.46 3.37
N GLY A 142 -2.03 -13.51 2.05
CA GLY A 142 -3.05 -13.22 1.04
C GLY A 142 -4.23 -14.20 1.02
N SER A 143 -4.00 -15.47 1.39
CA SER A 143 -5.06 -16.48 1.49
C SER A 143 -6.16 -16.09 2.48
N CYS A 144 -5.82 -15.36 3.55
CA CYS A 144 -6.76 -14.86 4.55
C CYS A 144 -7.72 -13.81 3.97
N ILE A 145 -7.25 -13.01 3.00
CA ILE A 145 -8.07 -11.97 2.35
C ILE A 145 -9.27 -12.60 1.64
N LEU A 146 -9.05 -13.70 0.90
CA LEU A 146 -10.12 -14.39 0.19
C LEU A 146 -11.21 -14.91 1.14
N LYS A 147 -10.84 -15.37 2.34
CA LYS A 147 -11.80 -15.81 3.35
C LYS A 147 -12.60 -14.64 3.91
N ILE A 148 -11.92 -13.54 4.26
CA ILE A 148 -12.56 -12.31 4.76
C ILE A 148 -13.60 -11.78 3.76
N LEU A 149 -13.23 -11.70 2.47
CA LEU A 149 -14.11 -11.18 1.42
C LEU A 149 -15.30 -12.12 1.10
N LYS A 150 -15.17 -13.43 1.35
CA LYS A 150 -16.28 -14.39 1.18
C LYS A 150 -17.33 -14.24 2.28
N GLU A 151 -16.90 -14.04 3.52
CA GLU A 151 -17.80 -13.90 4.67
C GLU A 151 -18.39 -12.49 4.78
N ASN A 152 -17.68 -11.49 4.26
CA ASN A 152 -18.09 -10.09 4.30
C ASN A 152 -17.90 -9.44 2.92
N PRO A 153 -18.97 -9.24 2.14
CA PRO A 153 -18.86 -8.55 0.86
C PRO A 153 -18.59 -7.05 1.10
N TYR A 154 -17.48 -6.55 0.54
CA TYR A 154 -17.09 -5.14 0.61
C TYR A 154 -17.25 -4.47 -0.77
N GLY A 155 -17.66 -3.20 -0.76
CA GLY A 155 -17.77 -2.39 -1.97
C GLY A 155 -16.55 -1.51 -2.24
N GLY A 156 -15.63 -1.44 -1.27
CA GLY A 156 -14.40 -0.65 -1.31
C GLY A 156 -13.37 -1.17 -0.32
#